data_AF-A0A4R1FJX7-F1
#
_entry.id   AF-A0A4R1FJX7-F1
#
_cell.length_a   1.000
_cell.length_b   1.000
_cell.length_c   1.000
_cell.angle_alpha   90.00
_cell.angle_beta   90.00
_cell.angle_gamma   90.00
#
_symmetry.space_group_name_H-M   'P 1'
#
loop_
_entity.id
_entity.type
_entity.pdbx_description
1 polymer ?
#
loop_
_entity_poly.entity_id
_entity_poly.type
_entity_poly.pdbx_seq_one_letter_code
_entity_poly.pdbx_strand_id
1 'polypeptide(L)'
;MTIESSRAEISRFRSAAVAGTLTFDPDAARRCAELYEQQAEHLAQLRQALESASETTGFGGFVSAQQLQAGFAHKARDAAELLDRYIEAAYRMKEAFLLSAGLYEEADAAAAAALRAVDTRVRG
;
A
#
# COMPACT_ATOMS: atom_id res chain seq x y z
N MET A 1 3.45 13.30 10.08
CA MET A 1 3.79 12.76 8.74
C MET A 1 2.48 12.41 8.05
N THR A 2 2.09 13.14 7.01
CA THR A 2 0.86 12.88 6.22
C THR A 2 1.21 12.02 5.01
N ILE A 3 0.24 11.26 4.48
CA ILE A 3 0.42 10.42 3.26
C ILE A 3 0.96 11.25 2.08
N GLU A 4 0.51 12.49 1.94
CA GLU A 4 0.95 13.38 0.87
C GLU A 4 2.44 13.76 0.98
N SER A 5 2.94 13.98 2.21
CA SER A 5 4.39 14.20 2.43
C SER A 5 5.20 12.96 2.05
N SER A 6 4.70 11.78 2.44
CA SER A 6 5.35 10.50 2.13
C SER A 6 5.41 10.24 0.62
N ARG A 7 4.34 10.53 -0.13
CA ARG A 7 4.31 10.39 -1.59
C ARG A 7 5.34 11.29 -2.28
N ALA A 8 5.45 12.54 -1.83
CA ALA A 8 6.44 13.47 -2.36
C ALA A 8 7.89 13.01 -2.09
N GLU A 9 8.15 12.48 -0.89
CA GLU A 9 9.46 11.94 -0.52
C GLU A 9 9.82 10.69 -1.34
N ILE A 10 8.88 9.75 -1.49
CA ILE A 10 9.05 8.56 -2.34
C ILE A 10 9.35 8.95 -3.79
N SER A 11 8.60 9.92 -4.33
CA SER A 11 8.84 10.40 -5.69
C SER A 11 10.23 11.01 -5.85
N ARG A 12 10.71 11.77 -4.87
CA ARG A 12 12.07 12.34 -4.91
C ARG A 12 13.14 11.27 -4.86
N PHE A 13 12.98 10.28 -3.99
CA PHE A 13 13.91 9.15 -3.90
C PHE A 13 13.96 8.37 -5.22
N ARG A 14 12.80 8.03 -5.78
CA ARG A 14 12.71 7.36 -7.09
C ARG A 14 13.39 8.17 -8.19
N SER A 15 13.16 9.48 -8.26
CA SER A 15 13.83 10.34 -9.25
C SER A 15 15.35 10.36 -9.10
N ALA A 16 15.87 10.38 -7.87
CA ALA A 16 17.31 10.32 -7.60
C ALA A 16 17.92 8.95 -8.01
N ALA A 17 17.20 7.86 -7.75
CA ALA A 17 17.58 6.52 -8.17
C ALA A 17 17.64 6.40 -9.71
N VAL A 18 16.61 6.87 -10.43
CA VAL A 18 16.56 6.85 -11.89
C VAL A 18 17.64 7.75 -12.51
N ALA A 19 17.92 8.90 -11.89
CA ALA A 19 18.97 9.81 -12.34
C ALA A 19 20.40 9.27 -12.06
N GLY A 20 20.53 8.15 -11.34
CA GLY A 20 21.83 7.60 -10.93
C GLY A 20 22.58 8.46 -9.90
N THR A 21 21.92 9.47 -9.30
CA THR A 21 22.53 10.32 -8.27
C THR A 21 22.53 9.68 -6.90
N LEU A 22 21.75 8.60 -6.73
CA LEU A 22 21.73 7.75 -5.55
C LEU A 22 21.84 6.29 -6.00
N THR A 23 22.89 5.61 -5.55
CA THR A 23 23.16 4.22 -5.91
C THR A 23 23.31 3.37 -4.64
N PHE A 24 22.72 2.19 -4.66
CA PHE A 24 22.90 1.19 -3.61
C PHE A 24 23.63 -0.04 -4.15
N ASP A 25 24.32 -0.74 -3.24
CA ASP A 25 24.75 -2.11 -3.50
C ASP A 25 23.54 -3.01 -3.80
N PRO A 26 23.57 -3.87 -4.84
CA PRO A 26 22.44 -4.70 -5.21
C PRO A 26 21.90 -5.61 -4.10
N ASP A 27 22.77 -6.19 -3.28
CA ASP A 27 22.32 -7.07 -2.19
C ASP A 27 21.70 -6.25 -1.05
N ALA A 28 22.23 -5.06 -0.77
CA ALA A 28 21.61 -4.12 0.16
C ALA A 28 20.23 -3.64 -0.34
N ALA A 29 20.12 -3.29 -1.62
CA ALA A 29 18.87 -2.86 -2.22
C ALA A 29 17.79 -3.95 -2.16
N ARG A 30 18.15 -5.21 -2.42
CA ARG A 30 17.23 -6.36 -2.28
C ARG A 30 16.75 -6.55 -0.85
N ARG A 31 17.64 -6.50 0.13
CA ARG A 31 17.23 -6.57 1.56
C ARG A 31 16.27 -5.45 1.94
N CYS A 32 16.51 -4.23 1.46
CA CYS A 32 15.57 -3.13 1.68
C CYS A 32 14.24 -3.36 0.97
N ALA A 33 14.26 -3.83 -0.28
CA ALA A 33 13.09 -4.17 -1.06
C ALA A 33 12.23 -5.25 -0.38
N GLU A 34 12.84 -6.29 0.20
CA GLU A 34 12.17 -7.35 0.95
C GLU A 34 11.43 -6.82 2.18
N LEU A 35 12.01 -5.86 2.90
CA LEU A 35 11.35 -5.26 4.06
C LEU A 35 10.06 -4.51 3.66
N TYR A 36 10.09 -3.80 2.54
CA TYR A 36 8.90 -3.11 2.03
C TYR A 36 7.87 -4.07 1.45
N GLU A 37 8.30 -5.21 0.88
CA GLU A 37 7.40 -6.27 0.46
C GLU A 37 6.67 -6.91 1.65
N GLN A 38 7.40 -7.29 2.70
CA GLN A 38 6.79 -7.82 3.93
C GLN A 38 5.82 -6.82 4.56
N GLN A 39 6.17 -5.54 4.55
CA GLN A 39 5.26 -4.48 5.01
C GLN A 39 3.98 -4.43 4.16
N ALA A 40 4.10 -4.48 2.84
CA ALA A 40 2.94 -4.49 1.93
C ALA A 40 2.04 -5.71 2.19
N GLU A 41 2.63 -6.89 2.41
CA GLU A 41 1.90 -8.12 2.72
C GLU A 41 1.13 -8.03 4.04
N HIS A 42 1.75 -7.53 5.11
CA HIS A 42 1.06 -7.32 6.39
C HIS A 42 -0.07 -6.32 6.27
N LEU A 43 0.11 -5.23 5.52
CA LEU A 43 -0.93 -4.24 5.26
C LEU A 43 -2.09 -4.84 4.45
N ALA A 44 -1.80 -5.71 3.47
CA ALA A 44 -2.82 -6.40 2.68
C ALA A 44 -3.64 -7.37 3.55
N GLN A 45 -3.00 -8.09 4.48
CA GLN A 45 -3.71 -8.94 5.44
C GLN A 45 -4.64 -8.13 6.35
N LEU A 46 -4.18 -6.97 6.84
CA LEU A 46 -5.01 -6.09 7.65
C LEU A 46 -6.19 -5.52 6.86
N ARG A 47 -5.96 -5.15 5.59
CA ARG A 47 -7.04 -4.68 4.70
C ARG A 47 -8.11 -5.76 4.53
N GLN A 48 -7.71 -7.00 4.25
CA GLN A 48 -8.63 -8.12 4.12
C GLN A 48 -9.43 -8.37 5.40
N ALA A 49 -8.79 -8.25 6.57
CA ALA A 49 -9.47 -8.38 7.85
C ALA A 49 -10.53 -7.29 8.08
N LEU A 50 -10.27 -6.05 7.65
CA LEU A 50 -11.24 -4.95 7.72
C LEU A 50 -12.41 -5.13 6.75
N GLU A 51 -12.15 -5.61 5.54
CA GLU A 51 -13.20 -5.96 4.58
C GLU A 51 -14.14 -7.02 5.18
N SER A 52 -13.59 -8.12 5.70
CA SER A 52 -14.38 -9.17 6.38
C SER A 52 -15.15 -8.63 7.60
N ALA A 53 -14.55 -7.73 8.38
CA ALA A 53 -15.23 -7.11 9.52
C ALA A 53 -16.41 -6.24 9.09
N SER A 54 -16.31 -5.57 7.93
CA SER A 54 -17.37 -4.70 7.39
C SER A 54 -18.64 -5.45 6.98
N GLU A 55 -18.53 -6.76 6.73
CA GLU A 55 -19.64 -7.66 6.38
C GLU A 55 -20.32 -8.27 7.61
N THR A 56 -19.80 -8.03 8.82
CA THR A 56 -20.30 -8.67 10.04
C THR A 56 -21.71 -8.19 10.37
N THR A 57 -22.67 -9.13 10.36
CA THR A 57 -24.03 -8.95 10.86
C THR A 57 -24.11 -9.27 12.35
N GLY A 58 -25.05 -8.66 13.10
CA GLY A 58 -25.27 -9.06 14.50
C GLY A 58 -25.70 -7.94 15.44
N PHE A 59 -25.89 -6.72 14.94
CA PHE A 59 -26.30 -5.58 15.77
C PHE A 59 -27.78 -5.65 16.22
N GLY A 60 -28.60 -6.49 15.57
CA GLY A 60 -30.03 -6.66 15.87
C GLY A 60 -30.96 -5.86 14.94
N GLY A 61 -32.27 -5.96 15.17
CA GLY A 61 -33.30 -5.43 14.25
C GLY A 61 -33.75 -3.99 14.52
N PHE A 62 -33.29 -3.34 15.59
CA PHE A 62 -33.67 -1.97 15.90
C PHE A 62 -33.04 -0.97 14.91
N VAL A 63 -33.75 0.13 14.62
CA VAL A 63 -33.26 1.17 13.69
C VAL A 63 -31.90 1.74 14.13
N SER A 64 -31.71 1.97 15.43
CA SER A 64 -30.44 2.44 15.99
C SER A 64 -29.29 1.45 15.79
N ALA A 65 -29.58 0.15 15.90
CA ALA A 65 -28.61 -0.92 15.65
C ALA A 65 -28.19 -0.98 14.17
N GLN A 66 -29.14 -0.80 13.24
CA GLN A 66 -28.85 -0.75 11.81
C GLN A 66 -27.99 0.47 11.44
N GLN A 67 -28.27 1.63 12.04
CA GLN A 67 -27.45 2.83 11.85
C GLN A 67 -26.01 2.64 12.33
N LEU A 68 -25.84 1.95 13.47
CA LEU A 68 -24.51 1.65 14.01
C LEU A 68 -23.74 0.68 13.10
N GLN A 69 -24.40 -0.38 12.63
CA GLN A 69 -23.83 -1.33 11.67
C GLN A 69 -23.35 -0.61 10.40
N ALA A 70 -24.19 0.25 9.82
CA ALA A 70 -23.83 1.04 8.64
C ALA A 70 -22.64 1.97 8.89
N GLY A 71 -22.59 2.60 10.07
CA GLY A 71 -21.48 3.46 10.48
C GLY A 71 -20.15 2.72 10.61
N PHE A 72 -20.14 1.53 11.21
CA PHE A 72 -18.94 0.69 11.29
C PHE A 72 -18.50 0.18 9.92
N ALA A 73 -19.44 -0.28 9.08
CA ALA A 73 -19.14 -0.73 7.73
C ALA A 73 -18.54 0.40 6.87
N HIS A 74 -19.01 1.64 7.02
CA HIS A 74 -18.40 2.79 6.35
C HIS A 74 -16.97 3.05 6.82
N LYS A 75 -16.74 3.08 8.15
CA LYS A 75 -15.39 3.29 8.72
C LYS A 75 -14.41 2.19 8.30
N ALA A 76 -14.85 0.95 8.23
CA ALA A 76 -14.02 -0.17 7.78
C ALA A 76 -13.59 0.00 6.31
N ARG A 77 -14.51 0.46 5.44
CA ARG A 77 -14.19 0.80 4.05
C ARG A 77 -13.20 1.96 3.95
N ASP A 78 -13.42 3.06 4.67
CA ASP A 78 -12.49 4.20 4.68
C ASP A 78 -11.07 3.78 5.15
N ALA A 79 -11.01 2.89 6.15
CA ALA A 79 -9.75 2.35 6.64
C ALA A 79 -9.08 1.42 5.60
N ALA A 80 -9.85 0.56 4.92
CA ALA A 80 -9.34 -0.28 3.85
C ALA A 80 -8.76 0.58 2.69
N GLU A 81 -9.47 1.65 2.30
CA GLU A 81 -9.00 2.59 1.28
C GLU A 81 -7.70 3.29 1.66
N LEU A 82 -7.55 3.61 2.96
CA LEU A 82 -6.33 4.18 3.51
C LEU A 82 -5.17 3.18 3.43
N LEU A 83 -5.42 1.91 3.76
CA LEU A 83 -4.41 0.85 3.70
C LEU A 83 -3.94 0.59 2.27
N ASP A 84 -4.81 0.63 1.26
CA ASP A 84 -4.40 0.52 -0.14
C ASP A 84 -3.36 1.57 -0.53
N ARG A 85 -3.50 2.82 -0.03
CA ARG A 85 -2.52 3.89 -0.28
C ARG A 85 -1.17 3.60 0.40
N TYR A 86 -1.18 2.96 1.57
CA TYR A 86 0.05 2.53 2.24
C TYR A 86 0.71 1.34 1.53
N ILE A 87 -0.08 0.39 1.02
CA ILE A 87 0.43 -0.73 0.21
C ILE A 87 1.08 -0.20 -1.07
N GLU A 88 0.43 0.74 -1.76
CA GLU A 88 1.00 1.44 -2.91
C GLU A 88 2.35 2.09 -2.56
N ALA A 89 2.40 2.85 -1.46
CA ALA A 89 3.60 3.54 -1.01
C ALA A 89 4.75 2.58 -0.69
N ALA A 90 4.46 1.44 -0.06
CA ALA A 90 5.46 0.41 0.23
C ALA A 90 6.05 -0.17 -1.06
N TYR A 91 5.22 -0.52 -2.05
CA TYR A 91 5.72 -1.01 -3.35
C TYR A 91 6.49 0.06 -4.14
N ARG A 92 6.10 1.33 -4.05
CA ARG A 92 6.87 2.43 -4.66
C ARG A 92 8.23 2.64 -4.00
N MET A 93 8.33 2.39 -2.70
CA MET A 93 9.61 2.42 -1.99
C MET A 93 10.48 1.24 -2.38
N LYS A 94 9.91 0.02 -2.47
CA LYS A 94 10.56 -1.16 -3.03
C LYS A 94 11.13 -0.87 -4.43
N GLU A 95 10.30 -0.31 -5.32
CA GLU A 95 10.70 0.11 -6.67
C GLU A 95 11.93 1.05 -6.64
N ALA A 96 11.92 2.08 -5.79
CA ALA A 96 13.02 3.05 -5.73
C ALA A 96 14.35 2.44 -5.27
N PHE A 97 14.33 1.52 -4.30
CA PHE A 97 15.53 0.78 -3.89
C PHE A 97 16.08 -0.08 -5.03
N LEU A 98 15.22 -0.82 -5.73
CA LEU A 98 15.62 -1.67 -6.85
C LEU A 98 16.19 -0.86 -8.02
N LEU A 99 15.56 0.28 -8.36
CA LEU A 99 16.08 1.21 -9.36
C LEU A 99 17.45 1.77 -8.98
N SER A 100 17.67 2.07 -7.70
CA SER A 100 18.96 2.60 -7.22
C SER A 100 20.12 1.60 -7.32
N ALA A 101 19.83 0.31 -7.55
CA ALA A 101 20.83 -0.72 -7.79
C ALA A 101 20.83 -1.27 -9.24
N GLY A 102 20.06 -0.67 -10.15
CA GLY A 102 19.96 -1.12 -11.54
C GLY A 102 19.18 -2.43 -11.73
N LEU A 103 18.35 -2.83 -10.75
CA LEU A 103 17.56 -4.06 -10.79
C LEU A 103 16.21 -3.82 -11.48
N TYR A 104 16.26 -3.47 -12.77
CA TYR A 104 15.10 -2.92 -13.51
C TYR A 104 13.92 -3.90 -13.64
N GLU A 105 14.17 -5.19 -13.85
CA GLU A 105 13.09 -6.19 -13.96
C GLU A 105 12.33 -6.34 -12.64
N GLU A 106 13.05 -6.43 -11.53
CA GLU A 106 12.46 -6.50 -10.18
C GLU A 106 11.72 -5.19 -9.85
N ALA A 107 12.27 -4.04 -10.27
CA ALA A 107 11.65 -2.73 -10.10
C ALA A 107 10.34 -2.59 -10.88
N ASP A 108 10.28 -3.08 -12.13
CA ASP A 108 9.06 -3.06 -12.94
C ASP A 108 7.96 -3.92 -12.30
N ALA A 109 8.31 -5.10 -11.78
CA ALA A 109 7.38 -5.94 -11.03
C ALA A 109 6.82 -5.22 -9.79
N ALA A 110 7.66 -4.47 -9.06
CA ALA A 110 7.24 -3.66 -7.93
C ALA A 110 6.33 -2.49 -8.35
N ALA A 111 6.64 -1.82 -9.47
CA ALA A 111 5.81 -0.76 -10.03
C ALA A 111 4.41 -1.28 -10.43
N ALA A 112 4.35 -2.46 -11.05
CA ALA A 112 3.10 -3.13 -11.39
C ALA A 112 2.30 -3.52 -10.14
N ALA A 113 2.96 -3.96 -9.06
CA ALA A 113 2.30 -4.25 -7.78
C ALA A 113 1.72 -2.98 -7.13
N ALA A 114 2.44 -1.86 -7.18
CA ALA A 114 1.93 -0.57 -6.71
C ALA A 114 0.67 -0.14 -7.45
N LEU A 115 0.61 -0.32 -8.77
CA LEU A 115 -0.59 -0.03 -9.56
C LEU A 115 -1.76 -0.93 -9.18
N ARG A 116 -1.53 -2.25 -9.04
CA ARG A 116 -2.58 -3.19 -8.62
C ARG A 116 -3.18 -2.85 -7.25
N ALA A 117 -2.38 -2.31 -6.33
CA ALA A 117 -2.84 -1.90 -5.00
C ALA A 117 -3.91 -0.79 -5.04
N VAL A 118 -3.97 0.00 -6.12
CA VAL A 118 -4.96 1.07 -6.28
C VAL A 118 -5.97 0.80 -7.41
N ASP A 119 -5.64 -0.08 -8.36
CA ASP A 119 -6.47 -0.44 -9.54
C ASP A 119 -7.67 -1.34 -9.21
N THR A 120 -7.67 -2.04 -8.09
CA THR A 120 -8.84 -2.82 -7.59
C THR A 120 -10.13 -2.00 -7.50
N ARG A 121 -10.05 -0.66 -7.64
CA ARG A 121 -11.15 0.30 -7.56
C ARG A 121 -11.62 0.88 -8.89
N VAL A 122 -10.92 0.68 -10.01
CA VAL A 122 -11.37 1.23 -11.32
C VAL A 122 -12.51 0.38 -11.91
N ARG A 123 -12.71 -0.84 -11.41
CA ARG A 123 -13.65 -1.83 -11.96
C ARG A 123 -14.80 -2.21 -11.02
N GLY A 124 -14.86 -1.67 -9.79
CA GLY A 124 -15.94 -1.91 -8.82
C GLY A 124 -16.79 -0.66 -8.63
#